data_AF-A0A8T3TRA1-F1
#
_entry.id   AF-A0A8T3TRA1-F1
#
_cell.length_a   1.000
_cell.length_b   1.000
_cell.length_c   1.000
_cell.angle_alpha   90.00
_cell.angle_beta   90.00
_cell.angle_gamma   90.00
#
_symmetry.space_group_name_H-M   'P 1'
#
loop_
_entity.id
_entity.type
_entity.pdbx_description
1 polymer ?
#
loop_
_entity_poly.entity_id
_entity_poly.type
_entity_poly.pdbx_seq_one_letter_code
_entity_poly.pdbx_strand_id
1 'polypeptide(L)'
;MPVLVEGSAIQIHPLVCFAFNADFDGDQMAVHVPLSRAAQDEARRMMLSTANLLSPSDGAPVVAPTQDMILGCYYLTLEREDLAIDKPVQTFSDEREALLAYDIGLIDTRPGVDSLPNHRVSKLELHSPIELVTRTWDAASEAMVDETVRTTVGRVIFNQILPDRLRFLNRTMNRAALRELVSDCYRVLGSDETAHLVDGIKTVGFHYATRGGVTIAVDDITVPPQKRQLLADADGLVEKIDGQFQRGLITEDERYERVVQIWKDTTQQVSDRMMEGLDKYGAVNLMTNSGARGNKGNIGQLGGMRGLMADPTGRIIDVPVRSNFREGMTVLEYFISTHGARKGLADTALRTADSGYLTRRLVDVAQDVITRDDDCGTEEGTWITRAETEEFAGTEPEAFRRRLVGRFAAGPVAAPGAKKKDAPIVERNVEIDEALALAIDDAGAAEVLVRSPLTCQSRYGVCRSCYGRNLATGHLIGIGEAVGIIAAQSIGEPGTQLTM
;
A
#
# COMPACT_ATOMS: atom_id res chain seq x y z
N MET A 1 -24.86 4.73 -15.74
CA MET A 1 -25.57 5.97 -16.14
C MET A 1 -25.70 6.87 -14.92
N PRO A 2 -25.81 8.20 -15.08
CA PRO A 2 -25.95 9.10 -13.93
C PRO A 2 -27.18 8.72 -13.12
N VAL A 3 -27.03 8.67 -11.79
CA VAL A 3 -28.12 8.40 -10.86
C VAL A 3 -28.68 9.75 -10.42
N LEU A 4 -29.98 9.96 -10.63
CA LEU A 4 -30.65 11.17 -10.17
C LEU A 4 -30.75 11.14 -8.64
N VAL A 5 -30.33 12.21 -8.00
CA VAL A 5 -30.36 12.40 -6.55
C VAL A 5 -30.97 13.77 -6.22
N GLU A 6 -31.56 13.90 -5.04
CA GLU A 6 -31.98 15.20 -4.52
C GLU A 6 -30.77 15.97 -3.96
N GLY A 7 -30.80 17.29 -4.05
CA GLY A 7 -29.73 18.18 -3.56
C GLY A 7 -28.88 18.79 -4.67
N SER A 8 -27.85 19.55 -4.27
CA SER A 8 -26.95 20.28 -5.19
C SER A 8 -25.49 19.81 -5.12
N ALA A 9 -25.23 18.68 -4.46
CA ALA A 9 -23.90 18.09 -4.32
C ALA A 9 -23.77 16.84 -5.22
N ILE A 10 -22.60 16.67 -5.84
CA ILE A 10 -22.29 15.50 -6.63
C ILE A 10 -21.89 14.37 -5.69
N GLN A 11 -22.53 13.20 -5.83
CA GLN A 11 -22.12 11.99 -5.13
C GLN A 11 -21.12 11.23 -6.00
N ILE A 12 -19.93 10.99 -5.45
CA ILE A 12 -18.87 10.20 -6.10
C ILE A 12 -18.58 8.94 -5.30
N HIS A 13 -18.11 7.91 -6.00
CA HIS A 13 -17.77 6.66 -5.36
C HIS A 13 -16.47 6.81 -4.53
N PRO A 14 -16.39 6.32 -3.28
CA PRO A 14 -15.22 6.54 -2.43
C PRO A 14 -13.93 5.94 -3.01
N LEU A 15 -14.03 4.83 -3.75
CA LEU A 15 -12.85 4.18 -4.35
C LEU A 15 -12.21 4.96 -5.50
N VAL A 16 -12.93 5.92 -6.11
CA VAL A 16 -12.34 6.76 -7.17
C VAL A 16 -11.66 8.01 -6.62
N CYS A 17 -11.86 8.33 -5.34
CA CYS A 17 -11.34 9.56 -4.73
C CYS A 17 -9.81 9.59 -4.73
N PHE A 18 -9.15 8.43 -4.58
CA PHE A 18 -7.70 8.33 -4.67
C PHE A 18 -7.18 8.72 -6.06
N ALA A 19 -7.83 8.25 -7.13
CA ALA A 19 -7.46 8.59 -8.51
C ALA A 19 -7.67 10.07 -8.83
N PHE A 20 -8.75 10.66 -8.31
CA PHE A 20 -9.01 12.09 -8.46
C PHE A 20 -8.18 12.97 -7.52
N ASN A 21 -7.47 12.36 -6.56
CA ASN A 21 -6.83 13.04 -5.44
C ASN A 21 -7.79 14.06 -4.78
N ALA A 22 -9.04 13.64 -4.59
CA ALA A 22 -10.12 14.47 -4.06
C ALA A 22 -10.52 14.02 -2.66
N ASP A 23 -10.89 14.98 -1.83
CA ASP A 23 -11.53 14.72 -0.54
C ASP A 23 -12.89 15.44 -0.45
N PHE A 24 -13.46 15.48 0.76
CA PHE A 24 -14.81 16.00 1.01
C PHE A 24 -14.80 17.22 1.94
N ASP A 25 -13.72 17.99 1.96
CA ASP A 25 -13.60 19.20 2.78
C ASP A 25 -14.10 20.49 2.09
N GLY A 26 -14.46 20.40 0.80
CA GLY A 26 -14.94 21.53 -0.01
C GLY A 26 -14.61 21.45 -1.50
N ASP A 27 -13.92 20.39 -1.93
CA ASP A 27 -13.55 20.15 -3.33
C ASP A 27 -14.73 20.21 -4.31
N GLN A 28 -14.44 20.71 -5.51
CA GLN A 28 -15.41 20.89 -6.59
C GLN A 28 -15.05 20.04 -7.80
N MET A 29 -16.06 19.46 -8.45
CA MET A 29 -15.88 18.66 -9.67
C MET A 29 -16.69 19.22 -10.83
N ALA A 30 -16.08 19.25 -12.01
CA ALA A 30 -16.74 19.64 -13.25
C ALA A 30 -17.32 18.41 -13.97
N VAL A 31 -18.56 18.52 -14.43
CA VAL A 31 -19.25 17.45 -15.17
C VAL A 31 -19.49 17.87 -16.61
N HIS A 32 -19.06 17.04 -17.55
CA HIS A 32 -19.23 17.25 -18.98
C HIS A 32 -20.13 16.15 -19.58
N VAL A 33 -20.95 16.51 -20.58
CA VAL A 33 -21.90 15.58 -21.21
C VAL A 33 -21.49 15.29 -22.67
N PRO A 34 -21.14 14.04 -23.02
CA PRO A 34 -20.80 13.69 -24.39
C PRO A 34 -22.06 13.67 -25.29
N LEU A 35 -22.03 14.45 -26.37
CA LEU A 35 -23.18 14.64 -27.25
C LEU A 35 -23.21 13.67 -28.43
N SER A 36 -22.06 13.39 -29.04
CA SER A 36 -21.97 12.50 -30.22
C SER A 36 -22.03 11.03 -29.81
N ARG A 37 -22.54 10.15 -30.69
CA ARG A 37 -22.54 8.70 -30.44
C ARG A 37 -21.13 8.17 -30.23
N ALA A 38 -20.17 8.62 -31.06
CA ALA A 38 -18.77 8.23 -30.93
C ALA A 38 -18.19 8.59 -29.54
N ALA A 39 -18.45 9.80 -29.04
CA ALA A 39 -18.00 10.23 -27.71
C ALA A 39 -18.70 9.46 -26.59
N GLN A 40 -19.97 9.10 -26.75
CA GLN A 40 -20.68 8.26 -25.78
C GLN A 40 -20.13 6.84 -25.74
N ASP A 41 -19.80 6.26 -26.89
CA ASP A 41 -19.21 4.93 -26.98
C ASP A 41 -17.80 4.90 -26.41
N GLU A 42 -16.98 5.92 -26.70
CA GLU A 42 -15.67 6.14 -26.09
C GLU A 42 -15.77 6.26 -24.57
N ALA A 43 -16.67 7.12 -24.06
CA ALA A 43 -16.83 7.29 -22.62
C ALA A 43 -17.27 6.00 -21.91
N ARG A 44 -18.12 5.18 -22.55
CA ARG A 44 -18.61 3.92 -21.99
C ARG A 44 -17.61 2.78 -22.05
N ARG A 45 -16.75 2.75 -23.07
CA ARG A 45 -15.82 1.63 -23.28
C ARG A 45 -14.43 1.92 -22.71
N MET A 46 -13.93 3.14 -22.85
CA MET A 46 -12.55 3.49 -22.49
C MET A 46 -12.48 4.29 -21.19
N MET A 47 -13.40 5.22 -20.94
CA MET A 47 -13.35 6.11 -19.77
C MET A 47 -14.16 5.62 -18.56
N LEU A 48 -14.80 4.45 -18.65
CA LEU A 48 -15.62 3.94 -17.56
C LEU A 48 -14.73 3.57 -16.36
N SER A 49 -15.15 3.90 -15.15
CA SER A 49 -14.35 3.66 -13.94
C SER A 49 -14.02 2.19 -13.70
N THR A 50 -14.90 1.27 -14.11
CA THR A 50 -14.68 -0.18 -13.99
C THR A 50 -13.62 -0.71 -14.96
N ALA A 51 -13.32 0.02 -16.03
CA ALA A 51 -12.24 -0.32 -16.97
C ALA A 51 -10.88 0.23 -16.52
N ASN A 52 -10.87 1.26 -15.67
CA ASN A 52 -9.66 1.98 -15.25
C ASN A 52 -9.33 1.65 -13.80
N LEU A 53 -9.05 0.38 -13.52
CA LEU A 53 -8.76 -0.10 -12.16
C LEU A 53 -7.28 -0.04 -11.79
N LEU A 54 -6.39 -0.10 -12.78
CA LEU A 54 -4.94 -0.09 -12.61
C LEU A 54 -4.33 1.27 -13.00
N SER A 55 -3.19 1.56 -12.40
CA SER A 55 -2.39 2.74 -12.68
C SER A 55 -1.62 2.54 -13.99
N PRO A 56 -1.68 3.50 -14.94
CA PRO A 56 -0.88 3.44 -16.16
C PRO A 56 0.64 3.46 -15.92
N SER A 57 1.07 3.94 -14.75
CA SER A 57 2.48 4.15 -14.42
C SER A 57 3.20 2.86 -13.99
N ASP A 58 2.52 2.02 -13.21
CA ASP A 58 3.12 0.86 -12.54
C ASP A 58 2.23 -0.39 -12.55
N GLY A 59 1.00 -0.30 -13.06
CA GLY A 59 0.04 -1.41 -13.10
C GLY A 59 -0.53 -1.76 -11.73
N ALA A 60 -0.26 -0.97 -10.68
CA ALA A 60 -0.82 -1.19 -9.36
C ALA A 60 -2.32 -0.81 -9.33
N PRO A 61 -3.15 -1.51 -8.54
CA PRO A 61 -4.57 -1.17 -8.43
C PRO A 61 -4.76 0.20 -7.76
N VAL A 62 -5.33 1.15 -8.51
CA VAL A 62 -5.63 2.52 -8.05
C VAL A 62 -6.88 2.53 -7.18
N VAL A 63 -7.80 1.61 -7.45
CA VAL A 63 -9.11 1.49 -6.78
C VAL A 63 -8.98 0.73 -5.45
N ALA A 64 -7.77 0.67 -4.88
CA ALA A 64 -7.54 -0.03 -3.62
C ALA A 64 -8.35 0.64 -2.47
N PRO A 65 -8.92 -0.16 -1.55
CA PRO A 65 -9.59 0.37 -0.36
C PRO A 65 -8.68 1.32 0.42
N THR A 66 -9.25 2.38 0.98
CA THR A 66 -8.54 3.41 1.75
C THR A 66 -9.17 3.58 3.14
N GLN A 67 -8.37 4.09 4.09
CA GLN A 67 -8.80 4.53 5.42
C GLN A 67 -9.77 3.55 6.11
N ASP A 68 -11.03 3.96 6.32
CA ASP A 68 -12.03 3.21 7.10
C ASP A 68 -12.34 1.83 6.52
N MET A 69 -12.28 1.67 5.19
CA MET A 69 -12.47 0.36 4.56
C MET A 69 -11.36 -0.61 4.99
N ILE A 70 -10.11 -0.14 5.00
CA ILE A 70 -8.96 -0.92 5.47
C ILE A 70 -9.12 -1.23 6.96
N LEU A 71 -9.49 -0.23 7.77
CA LEU A 71 -9.65 -0.40 9.22
C LEU A 71 -10.72 -1.45 9.54
N GLY A 72 -11.86 -1.41 8.86
CA GLY A 72 -12.95 -2.37 9.06
C GLY A 72 -12.58 -3.79 8.63
N CYS A 73 -11.92 -3.95 7.48
CA CYS A 73 -11.43 -5.26 7.03
C CYS A 73 -10.33 -5.81 7.95
N TYR A 74 -9.43 -4.96 8.41
CA TYR A 74 -8.38 -5.34 9.36
C TYR A 74 -8.98 -5.77 10.70
N TYR A 75 -9.91 -4.98 11.25
CA TYR A 75 -10.64 -5.33 12.46
C TYR A 75 -11.36 -6.67 12.30
N LEU A 76 -12.13 -6.84 11.22
CA LEU A 76 -12.87 -8.07 10.92
C LEU A 76 -11.96 -9.31 10.88
N THR A 77 -10.79 -9.20 10.24
CA THR A 77 -9.89 -10.34 10.01
C THR A 77 -8.85 -10.55 11.12
N LEU A 78 -8.90 -9.72 12.16
CA LEU A 78 -8.01 -9.80 13.31
C LEU A 78 -8.23 -11.11 14.07
N GLU A 79 -7.14 -11.65 14.60
CA GLU A 79 -7.16 -12.78 15.51
C GLU A 79 -6.66 -12.32 16.87
N ARG A 80 -7.43 -12.65 17.91
CA ARG A 80 -7.11 -12.29 19.30
C ARG A 80 -6.67 -13.54 20.05
N GLU A 81 -5.37 -13.65 20.22
CA GLU A 81 -4.73 -14.78 20.92
C GLU A 81 -5.17 -14.85 22.40
N ASP A 82 -5.43 -13.69 23.02
CA ASP A 82 -5.87 -13.57 24.40
C ASP A 82 -7.26 -14.18 24.66
N LEU A 83 -8.11 -14.27 23.63
CA LEU A 83 -9.39 -14.98 23.72
C LEU A 83 -9.25 -16.50 23.69
N ALA A 84 -8.08 -17.01 23.29
CA ALA A 84 -7.79 -18.44 23.16
C ALA A 84 -7.22 -19.07 24.42
N ILE A 85 -6.65 -18.27 25.33
CA ILE A 85 -5.78 -18.74 26.42
C ILE A 85 -6.49 -19.68 27.40
N ASP A 86 -7.82 -19.63 27.51
CA ASP A 86 -8.59 -20.42 28.48
C ASP A 86 -9.79 -21.18 27.88
N LYS A 87 -9.91 -21.28 26.56
CA LYS A 87 -11.06 -21.92 25.89
C LYS A 87 -10.61 -22.96 24.87
N PRO A 88 -11.25 -24.15 24.82
CA PRO A 88 -11.00 -25.09 23.73
C PRO A 88 -11.38 -24.42 22.40
N VAL A 89 -10.51 -24.58 21.39
CA VAL A 89 -10.82 -24.18 20.02
C VAL A 89 -12.05 -24.95 19.58
N GLN A 90 -13.07 -24.23 19.12
CA GLN A 90 -14.31 -24.84 18.70
C GLN A 90 -14.21 -25.30 17.27
N THR A 91 -14.74 -26.49 17.02
CA THR A 91 -14.75 -27.10 15.70
C THR A 91 -16.16 -27.03 15.13
N PHE A 92 -16.27 -26.54 13.90
CA PHE A 92 -17.52 -26.48 13.14
C PHE A 92 -17.41 -27.37 11.89
N SER A 93 -18.55 -27.94 11.50
CA SER A 93 -18.63 -28.82 10.34
C SER A 93 -18.65 -28.06 9.01
N ASP A 94 -19.14 -26.82 9.00
CA ASP A 94 -19.11 -25.93 7.84
C ASP A 94 -19.09 -24.44 8.24
N GLU A 95 -18.92 -23.57 7.25
CA GLU A 95 -18.95 -22.11 7.42
C GLU A 95 -20.31 -21.60 7.94
N ARG A 96 -21.42 -22.26 7.58
CA ARG A 96 -22.77 -21.79 7.92
C ARG A 96 -23.06 -22.02 9.40
N GLU A 97 -22.61 -23.14 9.95
CA GLU A 97 -22.71 -23.48 11.35
C GLU A 97 -21.93 -22.48 12.21
N ALA A 98 -20.71 -22.12 11.79
CA ALA A 98 -19.90 -21.11 12.49
C ALA A 98 -20.58 -19.73 12.49
N LEU A 99 -21.18 -19.33 11.37
CA LEU A 99 -21.91 -18.06 11.26
C LEU A 99 -23.21 -18.06 12.07
N LEU A 100 -23.96 -19.16 12.03
CA LEU A 100 -25.17 -19.32 12.81
C LEU A 100 -24.87 -19.27 14.31
N ALA A 101 -23.78 -19.92 14.76
CA ALA A 101 -23.32 -19.87 16.14
C ALA A 101 -22.97 -18.44 16.58
N TYR A 102 -22.33 -17.67 15.69
CA TYR A 102 -22.05 -16.25 15.92
C TYR A 102 -23.34 -15.40 16.02
N ASP A 103 -24.28 -15.58 15.10
CA ASP A 103 -25.53 -14.79 15.05
C ASP A 103 -26.43 -15.06 16.25
N ILE A 104 -26.55 -16.33 16.66
CA ILE A 104 -27.34 -16.72 17.83
C ILE A 104 -26.62 -16.28 19.13
N GLY A 105 -25.30 -16.10 19.09
CA GLY A 105 -24.49 -15.78 20.26
C GLY A 105 -24.43 -16.91 21.29
N LEU A 106 -24.86 -18.12 20.91
CA LEU A 106 -24.85 -19.33 21.71
C LEU A 106 -23.70 -20.22 21.24
N ILE A 107 -22.86 -20.62 22.20
CA ILE A 107 -22.06 -21.83 22.06
C ILE A 107 -22.33 -22.69 23.27
N ASP A 108 -22.82 -23.88 22.98
CA ASP A 108 -22.93 -24.97 23.92
C ASP A 108 -21.60 -25.72 23.96
N THR A 109 -20.92 -25.72 25.11
CA THR A 109 -19.70 -26.52 25.27
C THR A 109 -20.08 -27.97 25.58
N ARG A 110 -20.22 -28.76 24.51
CA ARG A 110 -20.30 -30.24 24.40
C ARG A 110 -21.69 -30.90 24.54
N PRO A 111 -22.03 -31.88 23.68
CA PRO A 111 -23.04 -32.88 24.00
C PRO A 111 -22.46 -33.93 24.96
N GLY A 112 -23.00 -33.98 26.18
CA GLY A 112 -22.84 -35.10 27.10
C GLY A 112 -22.09 -34.80 28.40
N VAL A 113 -22.72 -34.07 29.32
CA VAL A 113 -22.77 -34.39 30.77
C VAL A 113 -24.03 -33.74 31.32
N ASP A 114 -25.02 -34.56 31.66
CA ASP A 114 -26.19 -34.15 32.43
C ASP A 114 -25.76 -33.48 33.75
N SER A 115 -26.46 -32.40 34.11
CA SER A 115 -26.61 -31.89 35.47
C SER A 115 -25.42 -31.19 36.16
N LEU A 116 -25.04 -29.98 35.73
CA LEU A 116 -24.47 -28.97 36.64
C LEU A 116 -24.98 -27.54 36.32
N PRO A 117 -25.31 -26.70 37.32
CA PRO A 117 -26.02 -25.41 37.12
C PRO A 117 -25.16 -24.24 36.61
N ASN A 118 -23.89 -24.49 36.22
CA ASN A 118 -22.93 -23.45 35.85
C ASN A 118 -22.38 -23.61 34.42
N HIS A 119 -23.23 -23.92 33.44
CA HIS A 119 -22.85 -23.82 32.03
C HIS A 119 -22.72 -22.34 31.65
N ARG A 120 -21.48 -21.81 31.70
CA ARG A 120 -21.14 -20.51 31.15
C ARG A 120 -21.18 -20.62 29.63
N VAL A 121 -22.30 -20.21 29.03
CA VAL A 121 -22.39 -19.96 27.58
C VAL A 121 -21.26 -18.99 27.22
N SER A 122 -20.23 -19.51 26.56
CA SER A 122 -19.12 -18.69 26.11
C SER A 122 -19.54 -18.10 24.77
N LYS A 123 -19.94 -16.83 24.74
CA LYS A 123 -20.33 -16.14 23.50
C LYS A 123 -19.18 -16.20 22.48
N LEU A 124 -19.50 -16.54 21.23
CA LEU A 124 -18.52 -16.57 20.14
C LEU A 124 -18.20 -15.13 19.77
N GLU A 125 -16.93 -14.73 19.86
CA GLU A 125 -16.50 -13.42 19.42
C GLU A 125 -15.90 -13.50 18.01
N LEU A 126 -16.00 -12.39 17.27
CA LEU A 126 -15.56 -12.28 15.88
C LEU A 126 -14.10 -12.71 15.67
N HIS A 127 -13.23 -12.40 16.65
CA HIS A 127 -11.79 -12.61 16.60
C HIS A 127 -11.34 -13.89 17.34
N SER A 128 -12.28 -14.70 17.83
CA SER A 128 -11.95 -15.96 18.49
C SER A 128 -11.45 -16.98 17.46
N PRO A 129 -10.38 -17.73 17.76
CA PRO A 129 -9.93 -18.79 16.88
C PRO A 129 -10.94 -19.96 16.90
N ILE A 130 -11.23 -20.47 15.71
CA ILE A 130 -12.12 -21.59 15.43
C ILE A 130 -11.46 -22.53 14.44
N GLU A 131 -11.87 -23.79 14.41
CA GLU A 131 -11.53 -24.74 13.35
C GLU A 131 -12.81 -25.07 12.59
N LEU A 132 -12.74 -25.05 11.26
CA LEU A 132 -13.89 -25.44 10.44
C LEU A 132 -13.44 -26.08 9.13
N VAL A 133 -14.32 -26.88 8.55
CA VAL A 133 -14.15 -27.38 7.18
C VAL A 133 -14.65 -26.30 6.23
N THR A 134 -13.73 -25.70 5.49
CA THR A 134 -14.00 -24.64 4.51
C THR A 134 -13.72 -25.15 3.11
N ARG A 135 -14.36 -24.52 2.13
CA ARG A 135 -14.01 -24.73 0.73
C ARG A 135 -12.83 -23.82 0.37
N THR A 136 -11.69 -24.43 0.07
CA THR A 136 -10.48 -23.75 -0.41
C THR A 136 -10.28 -24.06 -1.89
N TRP A 137 -9.88 -23.07 -2.68
CA TRP A 137 -9.49 -23.27 -4.07
C TRP A 137 -8.12 -23.93 -4.13
N ASP A 138 -8.05 -25.09 -4.78
CA ASP A 138 -6.80 -25.74 -5.10
C ASP A 138 -6.40 -25.44 -6.55
N ALA A 139 -5.29 -24.70 -6.71
CA ALA A 139 -4.76 -24.32 -8.01
C ALA A 139 -4.32 -25.54 -8.85
N ALA A 140 -3.99 -26.68 -8.23
CA ALA A 140 -3.54 -27.87 -8.95
C ALA A 140 -4.71 -28.68 -9.54
N SER A 141 -5.85 -28.71 -8.87
CA SER A 141 -7.05 -29.43 -9.33
C SER A 141 -8.09 -28.53 -10.02
N GLU A 142 -7.86 -27.21 -10.06
CA GLU A 142 -8.80 -26.20 -10.54
C GLU A 142 -10.22 -26.36 -9.95
N ALA A 143 -10.29 -26.81 -8.70
CA ALA A 143 -11.52 -27.13 -8.02
C ALA A 143 -11.51 -26.66 -6.56
N MET A 144 -12.71 -26.49 -6.02
CA MET A 144 -12.88 -26.27 -4.58
C MET A 144 -12.72 -27.60 -3.85
N VAL A 145 -11.81 -27.62 -2.88
CA VAL A 145 -11.54 -28.77 -2.00
C VAL A 145 -11.95 -28.42 -0.58
N ASP A 146 -12.58 -29.37 0.11
CA ASP A 146 -12.90 -29.23 1.52
C ASP A 146 -11.63 -29.44 2.36
N GLU A 147 -11.21 -28.41 3.10
CA GLU A 147 -10.03 -28.44 3.95
C GLU A 147 -10.39 -27.96 5.36
N THR A 148 -9.84 -28.64 6.38
CA THR A 148 -9.98 -28.19 7.77
C THR A 148 -8.97 -27.09 8.05
N VAL A 149 -9.46 -25.87 8.27
CA VAL A 149 -8.62 -24.68 8.47
C VAL A 149 -8.89 -24.08 9.85
N ARG A 150 -7.83 -23.74 10.57
CA ARG A 150 -7.89 -22.93 11.80
C ARG A 150 -7.94 -21.45 11.44
N THR A 151 -9.06 -20.78 11.73
CA THR A 151 -9.32 -19.40 11.31
C THR A 151 -10.14 -18.64 12.36
N THR A 152 -10.72 -17.48 12.02
CA THR A 152 -11.66 -16.74 12.86
C THR A 152 -13.01 -16.57 12.15
N VAL A 153 -14.09 -16.36 12.91
CA VAL A 153 -15.42 -16.07 12.34
C VAL A 153 -15.34 -14.87 11.39
N GLY A 154 -14.60 -13.83 11.78
CA GLY A 154 -14.48 -12.64 10.94
C GLY A 154 -13.76 -12.89 9.60
N ARG A 155 -12.75 -13.77 9.58
CA ARG A 155 -12.14 -14.22 8.31
C ARG A 155 -13.11 -15.04 7.47
N VAL A 156 -13.97 -15.87 8.06
CA VAL A 156 -15.04 -16.58 7.32
C VAL A 156 -15.98 -15.59 6.65
N ILE A 157 -16.46 -14.58 7.38
CA ILE A 157 -17.33 -13.52 6.84
C ILE A 157 -16.64 -12.78 5.70
N PHE A 158 -15.37 -12.42 5.86
CA PHE A 158 -14.59 -11.78 4.81
C PHE A 158 -14.44 -12.68 3.57
N ASN A 159 -14.33 -14.00 3.74
CA ASN A 159 -14.22 -14.93 2.61
C ASN A 159 -15.52 -15.10 1.81
N GLN A 160 -16.67 -14.68 2.35
CA GLN A 160 -17.95 -14.75 1.62
C GLN A 160 -18.06 -13.76 0.46
N ILE A 161 -17.28 -12.67 0.50
CA ILE A 161 -17.23 -11.69 -0.61
C ILE A 161 -16.22 -12.08 -1.68
N LEU A 162 -15.37 -13.07 -1.42
CA LEU A 162 -14.34 -13.47 -2.36
C LEU A 162 -14.92 -14.38 -3.44
N PRO A 163 -14.54 -14.19 -4.71
CA PRO A 163 -14.80 -15.17 -5.76
C PRO A 163 -14.19 -16.52 -5.42
N ASP A 164 -14.82 -17.61 -5.87
CA ASP A 164 -14.42 -18.99 -5.54
C ASP A 164 -12.93 -19.25 -5.80
N ARG A 165 -12.36 -18.72 -6.90
CA ARG A 165 -10.94 -18.90 -7.27
C ARG A 165 -9.91 -18.30 -6.29
N LEU A 166 -10.34 -17.39 -5.41
CA LEU A 166 -9.46 -16.70 -4.46
C LEU A 166 -9.67 -17.17 -3.01
N ARG A 167 -10.63 -18.08 -2.79
CA ARG A 167 -10.89 -18.65 -1.46
C ARG A 167 -9.87 -19.75 -1.17
N PHE A 168 -9.45 -20.00 0.06
CA PHE A 168 -9.79 -19.34 1.31
C PHE A 168 -8.58 -18.52 1.80
N LEU A 169 -8.78 -17.24 2.12
CA LEU A 169 -7.73 -16.37 2.65
C LEU A 169 -7.73 -16.37 4.18
N ASN A 170 -6.65 -16.89 4.76
CA ASN A 170 -6.49 -17.00 6.21
C ASN A 170 -5.37 -16.11 6.77
N ARG A 171 -5.44 -14.81 6.50
CA ARG A 171 -4.48 -13.80 7.00
C ARG A 171 -5.18 -12.51 7.40
N THR A 172 -4.51 -11.65 8.15
CA THR A 172 -5.01 -10.33 8.51
C THR A 172 -4.95 -9.39 7.30
N MET A 173 -6.06 -8.72 7.02
CA MET A 173 -6.21 -7.87 5.83
C MET A 173 -5.83 -6.42 6.14
N ASN A 174 -4.51 -6.15 6.12
CA ASN A 174 -3.98 -4.79 6.16
C ASN A 174 -3.99 -4.15 4.75
N ARG A 175 -3.57 -2.88 4.63
CA ARG A 175 -3.50 -2.15 3.36
C ARG A 175 -2.74 -2.90 2.25
N ALA A 176 -1.63 -3.54 2.61
CA ALA A 176 -0.80 -4.26 1.64
C ALA A 176 -1.49 -5.54 1.16
N ALA A 177 -2.02 -6.35 2.09
CA ALA A 177 -2.73 -7.58 1.78
C ALA A 177 -4.00 -7.34 0.95
N LEU A 178 -4.73 -6.24 1.20
CA LEU A 178 -5.89 -5.85 0.39
C LEU A 178 -5.48 -5.42 -1.03
N ARG A 179 -4.37 -4.70 -1.19
CA ARG A 179 -3.84 -4.33 -2.51
C ARG A 179 -3.43 -5.56 -3.31
N GLU A 180 -2.73 -6.49 -2.68
CA GLU A 180 -2.34 -7.76 -3.28
C GLU A 180 -3.58 -8.55 -3.72
N LEU A 181 -4.59 -8.67 -2.86
CA LEU A 181 -5.85 -9.35 -3.18
C LEU A 181 -6.56 -8.75 -4.41
N VAL A 182 -6.63 -7.42 -4.50
CA VAL A 182 -7.24 -6.76 -5.66
C VAL A 182 -6.42 -7.00 -6.92
N SER A 183 -5.09 -6.97 -6.82
CA SER A 183 -4.18 -7.25 -7.93
C SER A 183 -4.33 -8.69 -8.44
N ASP A 184 -4.41 -9.66 -7.52
CA ASP A 184 -4.61 -11.08 -7.86
C ASP A 184 -5.97 -11.33 -8.50
N CYS A 185 -7.02 -10.69 -7.99
CA CYS A 185 -8.36 -10.76 -8.58
C CYS A 185 -8.36 -10.22 -10.01
N TYR A 186 -7.74 -9.06 -10.24
CA TYR A 186 -7.66 -8.48 -11.57
C TYR A 186 -6.92 -9.38 -12.54
N ARG A 187 -5.82 -10.00 -12.11
CA ARG A 187 -5.03 -10.91 -12.94
C ARG A 187 -5.79 -12.20 -13.30
N VAL A 188 -6.50 -12.80 -12.34
CA VAL A 188 -7.12 -14.13 -12.51
C VAL A 188 -8.52 -14.05 -13.13
N LEU A 189 -9.29 -13.02 -12.79
CA LEU A 189 -10.72 -12.90 -13.12
C LEU A 189 -11.05 -11.69 -14.00
N GLY A 190 -10.10 -10.77 -14.18
CA GLY A 190 -10.28 -9.56 -14.99
C GLY A 190 -10.99 -8.42 -14.24
N SER A 191 -11.31 -7.36 -14.98
CA SER A 191 -11.81 -6.09 -14.45
C SER A 191 -13.21 -6.17 -13.82
N ASP A 192 -14.12 -6.95 -14.42
CA ASP A 192 -15.53 -6.93 -14.00
C ASP A 192 -15.72 -7.57 -12.63
N GLU A 193 -15.15 -8.76 -12.43
CA GLU A 193 -15.16 -9.45 -11.14
C GLU A 193 -14.37 -8.68 -10.08
N THR A 194 -13.28 -8.01 -10.47
CA THR A 194 -12.53 -7.14 -9.57
C THR A 194 -13.38 -5.97 -9.09
N ALA A 195 -14.16 -5.34 -9.97
CA ALA A 195 -15.06 -4.25 -9.57
C ALA A 195 -16.09 -4.72 -8.53
N HIS A 196 -16.67 -5.92 -8.71
CA HIS A 196 -17.57 -6.53 -7.72
C HIS A 196 -16.86 -6.82 -6.39
N LEU A 197 -15.64 -7.36 -6.44
CA LEU A 197 -14.84 -7.64 -5.25
C LEU A 197 -14.56 -6.36 -4.44
N VAL A 198 -14.09 -5.29 -5.08
CA VAL A 198 -13.76 -4.06 -4.34
C VAL A 198 -15.02 -3.40 -3.76
N ASP A 199 -16.17 -3.51 -4.44
CA ASP A 199 -17.45 -3.07 -3.87
C ASP A 199 -17.90 -3.92 -2.66
N GLY A 200 -17.63 -5.23 -2.70
CA GLY A 200 -17.80 -6.13 -1.55
C GLY A 200 -16.91 -5.72 -0.38
N ILE A 201 -15.62 -5.47 -0.65
CA ILE A 201 -14.64 -5.01 0.36
C ILE A 201 -15.09 -3.67 0.96
N LYS A 202 -15.55 -2.72 0.14
CA LYS A 202 -16.10 -1.44 0.61
C LYS A 202 -17.27 -1.64 1.57
N THR A 203 -18.23 -2.48 1.19
CA THR A 203 -19.45 -2.73 1.97
C THR A 203 -19.14 -3.37 3.32
N VAL A 204 -18.33 -4.42 3.31
CA VAL A 204 -17.88 -5.10 4.53
C VAL A 204 -17.00 -4.18 5.38
N GLY A 205 -16.07 -3.47 4.76
CA GLY A 205 -15.18 -2.50 5.40
C GLY A 205 -15.96 -1.44 6.18
N PHE A 206 -16.90 -0.74 5.54
CA PHE A 206 -17.70 0.27 6.24
C PHE A 206 -18.60 -0.32 7.34
N HIS A 207 -19.19 -1.49 7.10
CA HIS A 207 -20.05 -2.15 8.09
C HIS A 207 -19.26 -2.51 9.36
N TYR A 208 -18.11 -3.16 9.21
CA TYR A 208 -17.28 -3.59 10.34
C TYR A 208 -16.42 -2.49 10.94
N ALA A 209 -16.11 -1.42 10.20
CA ALA A 209 -15.55 -0.21 10.78
C ALA A 209 -16.53 0.42 11.78
N THR A 210 -17.82 0.51 11.40
CA THR A 210 -18.88 1.03 12.27
C THR A 210 -19.09 0.12 13.49
N ARG A 211 -19.17 -1.21 13.30
CA ARG A 211 -19.35 -2.17 14.40
C ARG A 211 -18.13 -2.29 15.31
N GLY A 212 -16.93 -2.06 14.77
CA GLY A 212 -15.69 -2.05 15.54
C GLY A 212 -15.64 -0.94 16.57
N GLY A 213 -16.43 0.13 16.37
CA GLY A 213 -16.56 1.22 17.35
C GLY A 213 -15.21 1.90 17.65
N VAL A 214 -14.29 1.88 16.69
CA VAL A 214 -12.94 2.42 16.86
C VAL A 214 -13.04 3.94 17.02
N THR A 215 -12.67 4.42 18.19
CA THR A 215 -12.65 5.84 18.53
C THR A 215 -11.27 6.20 19.07
N ILE A 216 -10.95 7.49 19.14
CA ILE A 216 -9.71 7.98 19.75
C ILE A 216 -10.08 8.84 20.95
N ALA A 217 -9.66 8.41 22.13
CA ALA A 217 -9.65 9.21 23.34
C ALA A 217 -8.25 9.78 23.60
N VAL A 218 -8.17 10.84 24.40
CA VAL A 218 -6.88 11.37 24.87
C VAL A 218 -6.12 10.26 25.59
N ASP A 219 -6.80 9.44 26.40
CA ASP A 219 -6.22 8.34 27.19
C ASP A 219 -5.64 7.19 26.38
N ASP A 220 -5.99 7.05 25.09
CA ASP A 220 -5.38 6.05 24.21
C ASP A 220 -3.92 6.39 23.86
N ILE A 221 -3.50 7.64 24.06
CA ILE A 221 -2.13 8.11 23.80
C ILE A 221 -1.34 8.05 25.11
N THR A 222 -0.65 6.93 25.37
CA THR A 222 0.12 6.74 26.59
C THR A 222 1.49 7.43 26.48
N VAL A 223 1.83 8.29 27.44
CA VAL A 223 3.18 8.87 27.53
C VAL A 223 4.08 7.86 28.23
N PRO A 224 5.23 7.48 27.65
CA PRO A 224 6.09 6.47 28.26
C PRO A 224 6.70 7.01 29.56
N PRO A 225 6.62 6.27 30.69
CA PRO A 225 7.15 6.73 31.98
C PRO A 225 8.67 6.97 31.94
N GLN A 226 9.38 6.24 31.07
CA GLN A 226 10.82 6.37 30.85
C GLN A 226 11.21 7.68 30.16
N LYS A 227 10.26 8.44 29.58
CA LYS A 227 10.54 9.70 28.86
C LYS A 227 11.42 10.65 29.68
N ARG A 228 11.10 10.85 30.96
CA ARG A 228 11.87 11.77 31.83
C ARG A 228 13.32 11.33 32.02
N GLN A 229 13.55 10.03 32.13
CA GLN A 229 14.88 9.47 32.28
C GLN A 229 15.67 9.61 30.97
N LEU A 230 15.07 9.27 29.83
CA LEU A 230 15.71 9.41 28.52
C LEU A 230 16.12 10.86 28.21
N LEU A 231 15.27 11.83 28.58
CA LEU A 231 15.59 13.25 28.45
C LEU A 231 16.74 13.67 29.37
N ALA A 232 16.77 13.20 30.62
CA ALA A 232 17.84 13.49 31.56
C ALA A 232 19.19 12.87 31.13
N ASP A 233 19.15 11.65 30.58
CA ASP A 233 20.34 10.99 30.04
C ASP A 233 20.90 11.76 28.82
N ALA A 234 20.01 12.23 27.94
CA ALA A 234 20.38 13.08 26.80
C ALA A 234 20.99 14.42 27.26
N ASP A 235 20.36 15.10 28.23
CA ASP A 235 20.88 16.35 28.80
C ASP A 235 22.29 16.14 29.38
N GLY A 236 22.52 15.04 30.10
CA GLY A 236 23.83 14.71 30.66
C GLY A 236 24.90 14.39 29.60
N LEU A 237 24.51 13.90 28.42
CA LEU A 237 25.42 13.71 27.28
C LEU A 237 25.76 15.04 26.60
N VAL A 238 24.76 15.91 26.41
CA VAL A 238 24.93 17.25 25.85
C VAL A 238 25.85 18.09 26.75
N GLU A 239 25.67 18.06 28.07
CA GLU A 239 26.52 18.79 29.01
C GLU A 239 27.99 18.32 28.96
N LYS A 240 28.24 17.02 28.76
CA LYS A 240 29.60 16.49 28.57
C LYS A 240 30.24 17.02 27.28
N ILE A 241 29.46 17.11 26.20
CA ILE A 241 29.92 17.65 24.92
C ILE A 241 30.20 19.14 25.03
N ASP A 242 29.30 19.91 25.65
CA ASP A 242 29.51 21.33 25.90
C ASP A 242 30.75 21.56 26.78
N GLY A 243 30.97 20.70 27.79
CA GLY A 243 32.19 20.72 28.59
C GLY A 243 33.46 20.35 27.81
N GLN A 244 33.39 19.53 26.76
CA GLN A 244 34.52 19.27 25.86
C GLN A 244 34.79 20.48 24.97
N PHE A 245 33.74 21.11 24.46
CA PHE A 245 33.82 22.32 23.64
C PHE A 245 34.42 23.49 24.43
N GLN A 246 33.97 23.73 25.67
CA GLN A 246 34.52 24.76 26.55
C GLN A 246 36.00 24.53 26.89
N ARG A 247 36.47 23.28 26.89
CA ARG A 247 37.88 22.92 27.06
C ARG A 247 38.71 22.99 25.77
N GLY A 248 38.10 23.33 24.64
CA GLY A 248 38.74 23.41 23.33
C GLY A 248 39.12 22.06 22.73
N LEU A 249 38.48 20.97 23.16
CA LEU A 249 38.78 19.60 22.70
C LEU A 249 38.06 19.23 21.38
N ILE A 250 36.98 19.95 21.06
CA ILE A 250 36.16 19.74 19.86
C ILE A 250 35.82 21.09 19.24
N THR A 251 35.53 21.08 17.95
CA THR A 251 35.07 22.26 17.20
C THR A 251 33.58 22.54 17.40
N GLU A 252 33.12 23.72 16.99
CA GLU A 252 31.70 24.10 17.03
C GLU A 252 30.83 23.20 16.14
N ASP A 253 31.34 22.86 14.95
CA ASP A 253 30.63 22.01 14.00
C ASP A 253 30.50 20.57 14.53
N GLU A 254 31.57 20.02 15.12
CA GLU A 254 31.53 18.71 15.79
C GLU A 254 30.60 18.72 17.01
N ARG A 255 30.56 19.82 17.78
CA ARG A 255 29.61 19.98 18.89
C ARG A 255 28.19 19.90 18.36
N TYR A 256 27.88 20.70 17.34
CA TYR A 256 26.56 20.78 16.72
C TYR A 256 26.10 19.43 16.17
N GLU A 257 26.93 18.76 15.36
CA GLU A 257 26.60 17.46 14.78
C GLU A 257 26.32 16.40 15.85
N ARG A 258 27.14 16.35 16.91
CA ARG A 258 26.94 15.39 18.01
C ARG A 258 25.67 15.69 18.81
N VAL A 259 25.37 16.96 19.09
CA VAL A 259 24.15 17.36 19.81
C VAL A 259 22.91 17.00 18.99
N VAL A 260 22.91 17.31 17.69
CA VAL A 260 21.82 16.93 16.77
C VAL A 260 21.63 15.42 16.74
N GLN A 261 22.71 14.65 16.67
CA GLN A 261 22.63 13.19 16.63
C GLN A 261 22.06 12.62 17.94
N ILE A 262 22.49 13.11 19.11
CA ILE A 262 21.94 12.70 20.41
C ILE A 262 20.44 12.94 20.46
N TRP A 263 19.97 14.13 20.11
CA TRP A 263 18.55 14.44 20.15
C TRP A 263 17.72 13.65 19.14
N LYS A 264 18.29 13.34 17.98
CA LYS A 264 17.67 12.46 16.99
C LYS A 264 17.49 11.05 17.54
N ASP A 265 18.53 10.49 18.16
CA ASP A 265 18.51 9.16 18.77
C ASP A 265 17.55 9.10 19.96
N THR A 266 17.55 10.13 20.82
CA THR A 266 16.61 10.23 21.95
C THR A 266 15.16 10.34 21.46
N THR A 267 14.88 11.14 20.42
CA THR A 267 13.53 11.26 19.85
C THR A 267 13.03 9.92 19.32
N GLN A 268 13.90 9.15 18.66
CA GLN A 268 13.57 7.82 18.16
C GLN A 268 13.30 6.84 19.32
N GLN A 269 14.19 6.80 20.32
CA GLN A 269 14.02 5.95 21.50
C GLN A 269 12.72 6.25 22.26
N VAL A 270 12.39 7.54 22.48
CA VAL A 270 11.14 7.93 23.14
C VAL A 270 9.92 7.49 22.32
N SER A 271 9.99 7.62 20.99
CA SER A 271 8.90 7.19 20.09
C SER A 271 8.71 5.67 20.11
N ASP A 272 9.80 4.90 20.08
CA ASP A 272 9.75 3.44 20.12
C ASP A 272 9.19 2.92 21.46
N ARG A 273 9.64 3.50 22.59
CA ARG A 273 9.10 3.19 23.92
C ARG A 273 7.61 3.52 24.04
N MET A 274 7.17 4.58 23.38
CA MET A 274 5.75 4.92 23.37
C MET A 274 4.96 3.87 22.60
N MET A 275 5.42 3.48 21.40
CA MET A 275 4.75 2.43 20.60
C MET A 275 4.70 1.08 21.32
N GLU A 276 5.75 0.70 22.06
CA GLU A 276 5.77 -0.50 22.91
C GLU A 276 4.72 -0.46 24.04
N GLY A 277 4.38 0.74 24.53
CA GLY A 277 3.44 0.95 25.62
C GLY A 277 1.98 1.09 25.19
N LEU A 278 1.68 1.07 23.89
CA LEU A 278 0.30 1.12 23.37
C LEU A 278 -0.36 -0.26 23.46
N ASP A 279 -1.65 -0.30 23.81
CA ASP A 279 -2.44 -1.54 23.80
C ASP A 279 -2.45 -2.16 22.39
N LYS A 280 -2.05 -3.43 22.27
CA LYS A 280 -2.00 -4.20 21.01
C LYS A 280 -3.33 -4.14 20.24
N TYR A 281 -4.46 -4.11 20.96
CA TYR A 281 -5.80 -4.06 20.38
C TYR A 281 -6.48 -2.68 20.53
N GLY A 282 -5.75 -1.68 21.02
CA GLY A 282 -6.24 -0.32 21.15
C GLY A 282 -6.41 0.37 19.80
N ALA A 283 -7.27 1.39 19.75
CA ALA A 283 -7.66 2.07 18.52
C ALA A 283 -6.47 2.65 17.72
N VAL A 284 -5.53 3.32 18.42
CA VAL A 284 -4.34 3.92 17.80
C VAL A 284 -3.48 2.85 17.10
N ASN A 285 -3.29 1.70 17.75
CA ASN A 285 -2.53 0.59 17.17
C ASN A 285 -3.27 -0.05 15.99
N LEU A 286 -4.59 -0.22 16.08
CA LEU A 286 -5.40 -0.72 14.96
C LEU A 286 -5.29 0.19 13.73
N MET A 287 -5.38 1.52 13.89
CA MET A 287 -5.26 2.47 12.76
C MET A 287 -3.87 2.43 12.10
N THR A 288 -2.82 2.27 12.92
CA THR A 288 -1.42 2.26 12.47
C THR A 288 -1.05 0.96 11.79
N ASN A 289 -1.33 -0.17 12.45
CA ASN A 289 -0.95 -1.51 11.98
C ASN A 289 -1.78 -1.96 10.79
N SER A 290 -3.04 -1.51 10.67
CA SER A 290 -3.85 -1.73 9.47
C SER A 290 -3.31 -0.97 8.26
N GLY A 291 -2.56 0.12 8.48
CA GLY A 291 -2.14 1.05 7.43
C GLY A 291 -3.28 1.93 6.93
N ALA A 292 -4.40 2.00 7.65
CA ALA A 292 -5.55 2.85 7.34
C ALA A 292 -5.20 4.33 7.49
N ARG A 293 -4.63 4.71 8.64
CA ARG A 293 -4.25 6.10 8.95
C ARG A 293 -3.20 6.16 10.06
N GLY A 294 -2.24 7.05 9.91
CA GLY A 294 -1.20 7.29 10.92
C GLY A 294 0.11 6.60 10.58
N ASN A 295 1.20 7.36 10.67
CA ASN A 295 2.56 6.84 10.65
C ASN A 295 3.10 6.84 12.08
N LYS A 296 4.05 5.95 12.40
CA LYS A 296 4.77 5.90 13.69
C LYS A 296 5.29 7.28 14.10
N GLY A 297 5.80 8.06 13.14
CA GLY A 297 6.27 9.43 13.39
C GLY A 297 5.17 10.37 13.90
N ASN A 298 3.97 10.34 13.30
CA ASN A 298 2.86 11.19 13.72
C ASN A 298 2.38 10.82 15.12
N ILE A 299 2.34 9.54 15.43
CA ILE A 299 1.92 9.03 16.73
C ILE A 299 2.99 9.37 17.79
N GLY A 300 4.27 9.20 17.46
CA GLY A 300 5.40 9.66 18.28
C GLY A 300 5.29 11.13 18.69
N GLN A 301 4.80 12.00 17.80
CA GLN A 301 4.58 13.43 18.14
C GLN A 301 3.40 13.67 19.10
N LEU A 302 2.40 12.78 19.12
CA LEU A 302 1.24 12.91 20.01
C LEU A 302 1.59 12.59 21.48
N GLY A 303 2.30 11.47 21.72
CA GLY A 303 2.58 10.96 23.07
C GLY A 303 4.07 10.92 23.46
N GLY A 304 4.98 10.97 22.51
CA GLY A 304 6.43 10.94 22.74
C GLY A 304 6.99 12.34 22.94
N MET A 305 7.63 12.88 21.91
CA MET A 305 8.12 14.27 21.82
C MET A 305 8.13 14.71 20.36
N ARG A 306 8.09 16.02 20.10
CA ARG A 306 8.14 16.53 18.73
C ARG A 306 9.55 16.49 18.13
N GLY A 307 10.58 16.65 18.96
CA GLY A 307 11.98 16.53 18.56
C GLY A 307 12.55 17.81 17.94
N LEU A 308 13.53 17.63 17.06
CA LEU A 308 14.26 18.71 16.41
C LEU A 308 13.43 19.37 15.29
N MET A 309 13.60 20.68 15.11
CA MET A 309 12.93 21.47 14.08
C MET A 309 13.94 22.14 13.16
N ALA A 310 13.59 22.28 11.89
CA ALA A 310 14.39 23.03 10.94
C ALA A 310 14.02 24.52 10.97
N ASP A 311 15.03 25.37 10.84
CA ASP A 311 14.86 26.80 10.61
C ASP A 311 14.47 27.08 9.13
N PRO A 312 14.16 28.34 8.76
CA PRO A 312 13.85 28.68 7.38
C PRO A 312 14.99 28.40 6.38
N THR A 313 16.25 28.42 6.84
CA THR A 313 17.43 28.13 6.01
C THR A 313 17.60 26.62 5.76
N GLY A 314 16.94 25.77 6.55
CA GLY A 314 17.06 24.32 6.53
C GLY A 314 18.04 23.76 7.56
N ARG A 315 18.68 24.62 8.38
CA ARG A 315 19.53 24.18 9.48
C ARG A 315 18.66 23.70 10.63
N ILE A 316 19.07 22.60 11.27
CA ILE A 316 18.36 22.05 12.42
C ILE A 316 18.67 22.93 13.65
N ILE A 317 17.64 23.35 14.37
CA ILE A 317 17.76 24.05 15.64
C ILE A 317 18.17 23.01 16.69
N ASP A 318 19.30 23.23 17.36
CA ASP A 318 19.91 22.32 18.35
C ASP A 318 19.15 22.26 19.69
N VAL A 319 18.14 23.11 19.86
CA VAL A 319 17.18 23.06 20.96
C VAL A 319 15.93 22.28 20.53
N PRO A 320 15.71 21.06 21.03
CA PRO A 320 14.55 20.25 20.67
C PRO A 320 13.28 20.71 21.38
N VAL A 321 12.13 20.38 20.78
CA VAL A 321 10.82 20.45 21.44
C VAL A 321 10.60 19.16 22.23
N ARG A 322 10.67 19.26 23.57
CA ARG A 322 10.58 18.12 24.50
C ARG A 322 9.13 17.73 24.78
N SER A 323 8.24 18.72 24.70
CA SER A 323 6.81 18.54 24.87
C SER A 323 6.19 17.76 23.71
N ASN A 324 5.06 17.11 23.96
CA ASN A 324 4.22 16.47 22.95
C ASN A 324 2.86 17.16 22.87
N PHE A 325 2.01 16.77 21.91
CA PHE A 325 0.69 17.39 21.76
C PHE A 325 -0.27 17.07 22.90
N ARG A 326 -0.09 15.94 23.60
CA ARG A 326 -0.91 15.60 24.78
C ARG A 326 -0.60 16.48 25.99
N GLU A 327 0.68 16.75 26.25
CA GLU A 327 1.16 17.57 27.38
C GLU A 327 0.96 19.08 27.13
N GLY A 328 0.91 19.48 25.85
CA GLY A 328 0.90 20.88 25.44
C GLY A 328 2.31 21.47 25.37
N MET A 329 2.51 22.45 24.49
CA MET A 329 3.82 23.08 24.25
C MET A 329 3.94 24.42 24.96
N THR A 330 5.16 24.76 25.34
CA THR A 330 5.47 26.13 25.79
C THR A 330 5.44 27.11 24.61
N VAL A 331 5.33 28.41 24.90
CA VAL A 331 5.31 29.47 23.87
C VAL A 331 6.57 29.41 22.98
N LEU A 332 7.74 29.16 23.58
CA LEU A 332 9.00 29.09 22.84
C LEU A 332 9.05 27.86 21.92
N GLU A 333 8.67 26.69 22.43
CA GLU A 333 8.60 25.46 21.63
C GLU A 333 7.62 25.57 20.48
N TYR A 334 6.46 26.18 20.73
CA TYR A 334 5.47 26.43 19.69
C TYR A 334 6.02 27.40 18.63
N PHE A 335 6.66 28.49 19.03
CA PHE A 335 7.29 29.46 18.12
C PHE A 335 8.37 28.80 17.24
N ILE A 336 9.23 27.97 17.82
CA ILE A 336 10.24 27.19 17.07
C ILE A 336 9.55 26.31 16.01
N SER A 337 8.51 25.58 16.39
CA SER A 337 7.73 24.71 15.50
C SER A 337 7.09 25.44 14.32
N THR A 338 6.73 26.73 14.47
CA THR A 338 6.10 27.50 13.39
C THR A 338 6.99 27.72 12.16
N HIS A 339 8.32 27.76 12.33
CA HIS A 339 9.26 27.98 11.23
C HIS A 339 9.18 26.84 10.21
N GLY A 340 9.30 25.60 10.69
CA GLY A 340 9.18 24.40 9.86
C GLY A 340 7.80 24.24 9.23
N ALA A 341 6.73 24.49 10.01
CA ALA A 341 5.35 24.39 9.50
C ALA A 341 5.07 25.37 8.36
N ARG A 342 5.49 26.63 8.50
CA ARG A 342 5.29 27.66 7.47
C ARG A 342 6.11 27.38 6.21
N LYS A 343 7.36 26.94 6.38
CA LYS A 343 8.22 26.56 5.25
C LYS A 343 7.61 25.39 4.48
N GLY A 344 7.16 24.34 5.17
CA GLY A 344 6.52 23.18 4.52
C GLY A 344 5.27 23.56 3.70
N LEU A 345 4.42 24.46 4.22
CA LEU A 345 3.26 24.97 3.48
C LEU A 345 3.66 25.77 2.24
N ALA A 346 4.68 26.64 2.35
CA ALA A 346 5.18 27.42 1.23
C ALA A 346 5.82 26.54 0.16
N ASP A 347 6.67 25.58 0.56
CA ASP A 347 7.35 24.66 -0.33
C ASP A 347 6.34 23.78 -1.08
N THR A 348 5.27 23.33 -0.41
CA THR A 348 4.20 22.55 -1.06
C THR A 348 3.53 23.34 -2.18
N ALA A 349 3.22 24.62 -1.96
CA ALA A 349 2.60 25.47 -2.97
C ALA A 349 3.54 25.78 -4.15
N LEU A 350 4.83 25.98 -3.89
CA LEU A 350 5.82 26.25 -4.94
C LEU A 350 6.06 25.00 -5.81
N ARG A 351 6.16 23.81 -5.19
CA ARG A 351 6.43 22.54 -5.87
C ARG A 351 5.36 22.15 -6.90
N THR A 352 4.09 22.52 -6.66
CA THR A 352 3.00 22.25 -7.61
C THR A 352 3.25 22.90 -8.96
N ALA A 353 3.80 24.12 -8.99
CA ALA A 353 4.09 24.82 -10.24
C ALA A 353 5.23 24.16 -11.02
N ASP A 354 6.29 23.73 -10.33
CA ASP A 354 7.47 23.11 -10.92
C ASP A 354 7.16 21.73 -11.50
N SER A 355 6.42 20.88 -10.78
CA SER A 355 5.96 19.58 -11.29
C SER A 355 5.05 19.75 -12.52
N GLY A 356 4.14 20.73 -12.51
CA GLY A 356 3.31 21.05 -13.67
C GLY A 356 4.13 21.51 -14.88
N TYR A 357 5.15 22.34 -14.64
CA TYR A 357 6.07 22.79 -15.69
C TYR A 357 6.89 21.63 -16.29
N LEU A 358 7.44 20.74 -15.46
CA LEU A 358 8.16 19.56 -15.90
C LEU A 358 7.26 18.64 -16.74
N THR A 359 6.06 18.34 -16.24
CA THR A 359 5.07 17.51 -16.94
C THR A 359 4.76 18.08 -18.32
N ARG A 360 4.52 19.40 -18.40
CA ARG A 360 4.30 20.08 -19.68
C ARG A 360 5.48 19.91 -20.64
N ARG A 361 6.71 20.09 -20.17
CA ARG A 361 7.91 19.92 -21.01
C ARG A 361 8.07 18.49 -21.51
N LEU A 362 7.76 17.49 -20.67
CA LEU A 362 7.79 16.09 -21.07
C LEU A 362 6.71 15.79 -22.13
N VAL A 363 5.49 16.31 -21.94
CA VAL A 363 4.41 16.17 -22.92
C VAL A 363 4.80 16.83 -24.25
N ASP A 364 5.32 18.06 -24.23
CA ASP A 364 5.73 18.79 -25.45
C ASP A 364 6.74 17.99 -26.30
N VAL A 365 7.61 17.19 -25.67
CA VAL A 365 8.62 16.36 -26.37
C VAL A 365 8.04 15.00 -26.80
N ALA A 366 7.19 14.40 -25.98
CA ALA A 366 6.75 13.02 -26.16
C ALA A 366 5.36 12.89 -26.84
N GLN A 367 4.65 13.99 -27.11
CA GLN A 367 3.28 13.96 -27.63
C GLN A 367 3.12 13.16 -28.93
N ASP A 368 4.11 13.19 -29.82
CA ASP A 368 4.07 12.48 -31.11
C ASP A 368 4.47 10.99 -31.02
N VAL A 369 4.82 10.50 -29.82
CA VAL A 369 5.21 9.10 -29.60
C VAL A 369 3.96 8.25 -29.42
N ILE A 370 3.54 7.62 -30.52
CA ILE A 370 2.33 6.78 -30.63
C ILE A 370 2.72 5.39 -31.12
N THR A 371 2.00 4.36 -30.69
CA THR A 371 2.17 3.01 -31.24
C THR A 371 1.60 2.90 -32.65
N ARG A 372 2.41 2.50 -33.63
CA ARG A 372 1.98 2.43 -35.06
C ARG A 372 2.09 1.06 -35.69
N ASP A 373 3.15 0.33 -35.36
CA ASP A 373 3.48 -0.96 -35.95
C ASP A 373 3.34 -2.07 -34.91
N ASP A 374 2.98 -3.29 -35.33
CA ASP A 374 2.97 -4.45 -34.43
C ASP A 374 4.39 -4.84 -34.00
N ASP A 375 5.28 -5.04 -34.97
CA ASP A 375 6.69 -5.40 -34.75
C ASP A 375 7.60 -4.65 -35.74
N CYS A 376 8.69 -4.08 -35.23
CA CYS A 376 9.73 -3.46 -36.06
C CYS A 376 10.81 -4.46 -36.52
N GLY A 377 10.78 -5.71 -36.05
CA GLY A 377 11.70 -6.79 -36.45
C GLY A 377 13.12 -6.70 -35.87
N THR A 378 13.41 -5.69 -35.05
CA THR A 378 14.74 -5.49 -34.46
C THR A 378 15.16 -6.68 -33.58
N GLU A 379 16.46 -6.98 -33.61
CA GLU A 379 17.14 -7.91 -32.69
C GLU A 379 17.86 -7.17 -31.55
N GLU A 380 17.90 -5.83 -31.63
CA GLU A 380 18.53 -4.99 -30.63
C GLU A 380 17.62 -4.83 -29.41
N GLY A 381 18.21 -4.97 -28.24
CA GLY A 381 17.54 -4.82 -26.96
C GLY A 381 18.42 -4.10 -25.94
N THR A 382 17.87 -3.90 -24.76
CA THR A 382 18.59 -3.38 -23.60
C THR A 382 18.75 -4.53 -22.60
N TRP A 383 19.94 -4.64 -22.01
CA TRP A 383 20.18 -5.61 -20.95
C TRP A 383 19.60 -5.10 -19.64
N ILE A 384 18.82 -5.94 -18.96
CA ILE A 384 18.43 -5.73 -17.57
C ILE A 384 19.26 -6.71 -16.74
N THR A 385 20.15 -6.18 -15.91
CA THR A 385 21.04 -7.00 -15.08
C THR A 385 20.56 -7.02 -13.63
N ARG A 386 20.86 -8.13 -12.94
CA ARG A 386 20.58 -8.27 -11.50
C ARG A 386 21.41 -7.28 -10.68
N ALA A 387 22.69 -7.10 -11.04
CA ALA A 387 23.61 -6.20 -10.36
C ALA A 387 23.13 -4.74 -10.35
N GLU A 388 22.70 -4.20 -11.51
CA GLU A 388 22.11 -2.85 -11.55
C GLU A 388 20.85 -2.78 -10.69
N THR A 389 20.03 -3.83 -10.71
CA THR A 389 18.79 -3.84 -9.92
C THR A 389 19.07 -3.80 -8.41
N GLU A 390 20.08 -4.53 -7.95
CA GLU A 390 20.51 -4.51 -6.55
C GLU A 390 21.10 -3.14 -6.14
N GLU A 391 21.75 -2.43 -7.05
CA GLU A 391 22.26 -1.08 -6.80
C GLU A 391 21.12 -0.06 -6.63
N PHE A 392 20.07 -0.13 -7.46
CA PHE A 392 18.94 0.79 -7.41
C PHE A 392 17.91 0.48 -6.31
N ALA A 393 17.62 -0.80 -6.09
CA ALA A 393 16.54 -1.24 -5.19
C ALA A 393 17.06 -1.88 -3.89
N GLY A 394 18.37 -1.98 -3.70
CA GLY A 394 18.96 -2.73 -2.59
C GLY A 394 18.66 -4.22 -2.70
N THR A 395 18.51 -4.90 -1.56
CA THR A 395 18.18 -6.33 -1.47
C THR A 395 16.68 -6.61 -1.50
N GLU A 396 15.89 -5.81 -2.23
CA GLU A 396 14.46 -6.08 -2.43
C GLU A 396 14.29 -7.35 -3.30
N PRO A 397 13.70 -8.44 -2.78
CA PRO A 397 13.67 -9.74 -3.46
C PRO A 397 12.94 -9.72 -4.81
N GLU A 398 11.95 -8.84 -4.97
CA GLU A 398 11.06 -8.79 -6.12
C GLU A 398 11.46 -7.75 -7.17
N ALA A 399 12.46 -6.92 -6.89
CA ALA A 399 12.82 -5.79 -7.74
C ALA A 399 13.23 -6.23 -9.16
N PHE A 400 13.95 -7.35 -9.28
CA PHE A 400 14.36 -7.89 -10.58
C PHE A 400 13.16 -8.38 -11.39
N ARG A 401 12.24 -9.11 -10.75
CA ARG A 401 11.00 -9.60 -11.37
C ARG A 401 10.16 -8.44 -11.89
N ARG A 402 9.94 -7.42 -11.05
CA ARG A 402 9.13 -6.25 -11.39
C ARG A 402 9.65 -5.48 -12.61
N ARG A 403 10.97 -5.44 -12.83
CA ARG A 403 11.57 -4.77 -14.00
C ARG A 403 11.33 -5.52 -15.33
N LEU A 404 11.14 -6.84 -15.25
CA LEU A 404 10.99 -7.72 -16.42
C LEU A 404 9.53 -7.86 -16.87
N VAL A 405 8.59 -7.88 -15.93
CA VAL A 405 7.16 -8.09 -16.21
C VAL A 405 6.64 -7.11 -17.26
N GLY A 406 5.92 -7.64 -18.25
CA GLY A 406 5.29 -6.88 -19.33
C GLY A 406 6.22 -6.50 -20.49
N ARG A 407 7.51 -6.87 -20.44
CA ARG A 407 8.47 -6.65 -21.54
C ARG A 407 8.58 -7.87 -22.45
N PHE A 408 9.03 -7.66 -23.68
CA PHE A 408 9.31 -8.74 -24.62
C PHE A 408 10.79 -9.12 -24.60
N ALA A 409 11.09 -10.41 -24.63
CA ALA A 409 12.45 -10.90 -24.76
C ALA A 409 13.01 -10.61 -26.17
N ALA A 410 14.14 -9.92 -26.27
CA ALA A 410 14.80 -9.66 -27.57
C ALA A 410 15.63 -10.86 -28.05
N GLY A 411 16.06 -11.71 -27.12
CA GLY A 411 16.76 -12.97 -27.40
C GLY A 411 16.32 -14.08 -26.43
N PRO A 412 16.69 -15.34 -26.71
CA PRO A 412 16.35 -16.46 -25.84
C PRO A 412 17.04 -16.34 -24.48
N VAL A 413 16.28 -16.53 -23.40
CA VAL A 413 16.80 -16.51 -22.02
C VAL A 413 17.05 -17.94 -21.58
N ALA A 414 18.27 -18.26 -21.16
CA ALA A 414 18.64 -19.60 -20.69
C ALA A 414 19.15 -19.56 -19.24
N ALA A 415 19.01 -20.67 -18.53
CA ALA A 415 19.52 -20.80 -17.17
C ALA A 415 21.06 -20.69 -17.14
N PRO A 416 21.66 -20.20 -16.04
CA PRO A 416 23.11 -20.14 -15.86
C PRO A 416 23.74 -21.53 -16.02
N GLY A 417 24.64 -21.69 -16.99
CA GLY A 417 25.31 -22.97 -17.27
C GLY A 417 24.56 -23.94 -18.20
N ALA A 418 23.40 -23.53 -18.75
CA ALA A 418 22.68 -24.31 -19.76
C ALA A 418 23.54 -24.56 -21.01
N LYS A 419 23.54 -25.79 -21.52
CA LYS A 419 24.20 -26.14 -22.78
C LYS A 419 23.30 -25.72 -23.95
N LYS A 420 23.87 -25.48 -25.13
CA LYS A 420 23.14 -25.14 -26.38
C LYS A 420 21.99 -26.08 -26.80
N LYS A 421 21.81 -27.23 -26.12
CA LYS A 421 20.75 -28.22 -26.34
C LYS A 421 19.59 -28.12 -25.34
N ASP A 422 19.76 -27.38 -24.25
CA ASP A 422 18.71 -27.20 -23.26
C ASP A 422 17.70 -26.18 -23.79
N ALA A 423 16.41 -26.43 -23.57
CA ALA A 423 15.36 -25.51 -24.00
C ALA A 423 15.52 -24.17 -23.27
N PRO A 424 15.39 -23.03 -23.97
CA PRO A 424 15.39 -21.73 -23.32
C PRO A 424 14.18 -21.60 -22.39
N ILE A 425 14.35 -20.85 -21.30
CA ILE A 425 13.27 -20.51 -20.36
C ILE A 425 12.23 -19.63 -21.05
N VAL A 426 12.70 -18.67 -21.86
CA VAL A 426 11.86 -17.78 -22.65
C VAL A 426 12.43 -17.69 -24.07
N GLU A 427 11.57 -17.88 -25.07
CA GLU A 427 11.93 -17.70 -26.47
C GLU A 427 11.92 -16.21 -26.87
N ARG A 428 12.55 -15.89 -27.99
CA ARG A 428 12.52 -14.52 -28.54
C ARG A 428 11.08 -14.11 -28.85
N ASN A 429 10.78 -12.83 -28.64
CA ASN A 429 9.47 -12.20 -28.89
C ASN A 429 8.32 -12.78 -28.05
N VAL A 430 8.64 -13.43 -26.94
CA VAL A 430 7.64 -13.80 -25.92
C VAL A 430 7.55 -12.69 -24.87
N GLU A 431 6.32 -12.34 -24.50
CA GLU A 431 6.04 -11.43 -23.38
C GLU A 431 6.43 -12.12 -22.07
N ILE A 432 7.19 -11.43 -21.23
CA ILE A 432 7.56 -11.91 -19.90
C ILE A 432 6.39 -11.58 -18.96
N ASP A 433 5.57 -12.58 -18.65
CA ASP A 433 4.55 -12.50 -17.60
C ASP A 433 5.15 -12.75 -16.21
N GLU A 434 4.31 -12.69 -15.17
CA GLU A 434 4.74 -12.88 -13.78
C GLU A 434 5.30 -14.30 -13.53
N ALA A 435 4.75 -15.32 -14.20
CA ALA A 435 5.19 -16.71 -14.05
C ALA A 435 6.56 -16.95 -14.72
N LEU A 436 6.78 -16.38 -15.90
CA LEU A 436 8.06 -16.40 -16.59
C LEU A 436 9.10 -15.55 -15.86
N ALA A 437 8.72 -14.39 -15.33
CA ALA A 437 9.60 -13.58 -14.49
C ALA A 437 10.05 -14.34 -13.24
N LEU A 438 9.15 -15.07 -12.58
CA LEU A 438 9.46 -15.97 -11.47
C LEU A 438 10.42 -17.08 -11.92
N ALA A 439 10.14 -17.75 -13.03
CA ALA A 439 10.99 -18.83 -13.55
C ALA A 439 12.40 -18.35 -13.92
N ILE A 440 12.53 -17.15 -14.49
CA ILE A 440 13.83 -16.52 -14.81
C ILE A 440 14.61 -16.21 -13.53
N ASP A 441 13.93 -15.71 -12.51
CA ASP A 441 14.55 -15.33 -11.25
C ASP A 441 14.98 -16.56 -10.43
N ASP A 442 14.13 -17.58 -10.33
CA ASP A 442 14.42 -18.84 -9.65
C ASP A 442 15.53 -19.64 -10.38
N ALA A 443 15.63 -19.49 -11.70
CA ALA A 443 16.75 -20.03 -12.46
C ALA A 443 18.07 -19.29 -12.19
N GLY A 444 18.04 -18.13 -11.52
CA GLY A 444 19.22 -17.36 -11.17
C GLY A 444 19.86 -16.63 -12.36
N ALA A 445 19.07 -16.26 -13.38
CA ALA A 445 19.59 -15.50 -14.52
C ALA A 445 20.25 -14.18 -14.04
N ALA A 446 21.45 -13.90 -14.56
CA ALA A 446 22.22 -12.70 -14.20
C ALA A 446 21.80 -11.47 -15.01
N GLU A 447 21.43 -11.69 -16.28
CA GLU A 447 21.03 -10.64 -17.21
C GLU A 447 20.00 -11.17 -18.21
N VAL A 448 19.08 -10.30 -18.62
CA VAL A 448 18.03 -10.61 -19.60
C VAL A 448 18.02 -9.52 -20.65
N LEU A 449 18.11 -9.92 -21.93
CA LEU A 449 18.00 -8.98 -23.05
C LEU A 449 16.53 -8.76 -23.40
N VAL A 450 16.03 -7.56 -23.14
CA VAL A 450 14.63 -7.17 -23.41
C VAL A 450 14.55 -6.16 -24.54
N ARG A 451 13.43 -6.16 -25.26
CA ARG A 451 13.13 -5.12 -26.25
C ARG A 451 12.83 -3.81 -25.53
N SER A 452 13.21 -2.70 -26.15
CA SER A 452 13.07 -1.36 -25.58
C SER A 452 12.61 -0.37 -26.64
N PRO A 453 11.85 0.68 -26.27
CA PRO A 453 11.55 1.79 -27.18
C PRO A 453 12.83 2.48 -27.72
N LEU A 454 13.93 2.45 -26.97
CA LEU A 454 15.21 3.05 -27.36
C LEU A 454 15.88 2.33 -28.55
N THR A 455 15.64 1.03 -28.70
CA THR A 455 16.21 0.19 -29.79
C THR A 455 15.18 -0.09 -30.88
N CYS A 456 14.03 0.59 -30.85
CA CYS A 456 12.97 0.40 -31.82
C CYS A 456 13.37 1.00 -33.18
N GLN A 457 13.26 0.19 -34.24
CA GLN A 457 13.57 0.61 -35.61
C GLN A 457 12.33 1.09 -36.39
N SER A 458 11.20 1.36 -35.71
CA SER A 458 10.05 1.99 -36.36
C SER A 458 10.39 3.43 -36.74
N ARG A 459 9.95 3.85 -37.94
CA ARG A 459 10.28 5.18 -38.48
C ARG A 459 9.52 6.32 -37.79
N TYR A 460 8.31 6.05 -37.32
CA TYR A 460 7.45 7.04 -36.67
C TYR A 460 6.77 6.41 -35.45
N GLY A 461 7.14 6.87 -34.25
CA GLY A 461 6.61 6.33 -33.00
C GLY A 461 7.35 5.06 -32.57
N VAL A 462 6.62 4.11 -31.97
CA VAL A 462 7.17 2.87 -31.40
C VAL A 462 6.32 1.69 -31.84
N CYS A 463 6.91 0.50 -31.97
CA CYS A 463 6.12 -0.72 -32.22
C CYS A 463 5.61 -1.35 -30.91
N ARG A 464 4.53 -2.13 -31.00
CA ARG A 464 3.90 -2.76 -29.83
C ARG A 464 4.87 -3.69 -29.11
N SER A 465 5.66 -4.49 -29.83
CA SER A 465 6.63 -5.41 -29.22
C SER A 465 7.80 -4.72 -28.51
N CYS A 466 8.23 -3.53 -28.96
CA CYS A 466 9.30 -2.79 -28.27
C CYS A 466 8.79 -2.03 -27.04
N TYR A 467 7.50 -1.67 -27.02
CA TYR A 467 6.87 -1.07 -25.84
C TYR A 467 6.50 -2.13 -24.80
N GLY A 468 5.78 -3.18 -25.23
CA GLY A 468 5.29 -4.27 -24.40
C GLY A 468 3.85 -4.06 -23.90
N ARG A 469 3.61 -4.50 -22.68
CA ARG A 469 2.30 -4.50 -22.01
C ARG A 469 1.85 -3.08 -21.68
N ASN A 470 0.56 -2.79 -21.88
CA ASN A 470 -0.09 -1.64 -21.28
C ASN A 470 -0.37 -1.97 -19.81
N LEU A 471 0.27 -1.23 -18.90
CA LEU A 471 0.15 -1.45 -17.47
C LEU A 471 -1.25 -1.11 -16.92
N ALA A 472 -2.01 -0.23 -17.60
CA ALA A 472 -3.37 0.11 -17.18
C ALA A 472 -4.39 -0.99 -17.46
N THR A 473 -4.22 -1.74 -18.56
CA THR A 473 -5.16 -2.80 -18.97
C THR A 473 -4.66 -4.19 -18.63
N GLY A 474 -3.35 -4.37 -18.50
CA GLY A 474 -2.73 -5.68 -18.34
C GLY A 474 -2.68 -6.50 -19.64
N HIS A 475 -2.88 -5.87 -20.80
CA HIS A 475 -2.77 -6.51 -22.11
C HIS A 475 -1.69 -5.84 -22.96
N LEU A 476 -1.28 -6.49 -24.06
CA LEU A 476 -0.39 -5.88 -25.04
C LEU A 476 -0.97 -4.54 -25.53
N ILE A 477 -0.13 -3.49 -25.53
CA ILE A 477 -0.52 -2.14 -25.96
C ILE A 477 -1.25 -2.15 -27.31
N GLY A 478 -2.32 -1.37 -27.48
CA GLY A 478 -3.05 -1.26 -28.73
C GLY A 478 -2.30 -0.45 -29.79
N ILE A 479 -2.74 -0.52 -31.05
CA ILE A 479 -2.27 0.37 -32.12
C ILE A 479 -2.99 1.71 -32.00
N GLY A 480 -2.24 2.81 -32.08
CA GLY A 480 -2.77 4.18 -31.98
C GLY A 480 -2.79 4.74 -30.56
N GLU A 481 -2.20 4.05 -29.58
CA GLU A 481 -2.11 4.54 -28.21
C GLU A 481 -0.99 5.57 -28.04
N ALA A 482 -1.30 6.69 -27.39
CA ALA A 482 -0.38 7.81 -27.17
C ALA A 482 0.53 7.57 -25.95
N VAL A 483 1.41 6.58 -26.07
CA VAL A 483 2.31 6.14 -24.99
C VAL A 483 3.25 7.23 -24.47
N GLY A 484 3.60 8.22 -25.30
CA GLY A 484 4.43 9.34 -24.87
C GLY A 484 3.74 10.28 -23.87
N ILE A 485 2.43 10.51 -24.03
CA ILE A 485 1.64 11.32 -23.09
C ILE A 485 1.53 10.59 -21.75
N ILE A 486 1.25 9.28 -21.80
CA ILE A 486 1.17 8.43 -20.60
C ILE A 486 2.50 8.49 -19.85
N ALA A 487 3.62 8.24 -20.53
CA ALA A 487 4.95 8.30 -19.92
C ALA A 487 5.26 9.66 -19.29
N ALA A 488 4.93 10.77 -19.98
CA ALA A 488 5.15 12.12 -19.46
C ALA A 488 4.34 12.40 -18.19
N GLN A 489 3.07 11.97 -18.15
CA GLN A 489 2.20 12.12 -16.97
C GLN A 489 2.68 11.24 -15.81
N SER A 490 3.00 9.98 -16.08
CA SER A 490 3.51 9.02 -15.10
C SER A 490 4.81 9.44 -14.42
N ILE A 491 5.66 10.20 -15.12
CA ILE A 491 6.89 10.79 -14.55
C ILE A 491 6.58 12.10 -13.80
N GLY A 492 5.68 12.92 -14.37
CA GLY A 492 5.38 14.25 -13.88
C GLY A 492 4.57 14.28 -12.58
N GLU A 493 3.55 13.43 -12.48
CA GLU A 493 2.63 13.37 -11.33
C GLU A 493 3.37 13.09 -10.00
N PRO A 494 4.24 12.06 -9.88
CA PRO A 494 5.02 11.83 -8.67
C PRO A 494 6.00 12.96 -8.34
N GLY A 495 6.33 13.83 -9.30
CA GLY A 495 7.21 14.98 -9.09
C GLY A 495 6.72 15.96 -8.03
N THR A 496 5.42 15.97 -7.73
CA THR A 496 4.87 16.73 -6.58
C THR A 496 5.28 16.16 -5.21
N GLN A 497 5.56 14.85 -5.15
CA GLN A 497 5.89 14.12 -3.92
C GLN A 497 7.39 14.01 -3.68
N LEU A 498 8.21 14.17 -4.73
CA LEU A 498 9.67 14.15 -4.61
C LEU A 498 10.18 15.46 -4.01
N THR A 499 11.09 15.35 -3.04
CA THR A 499 11.78 16.52 -2.50
C THR A 499 12.75 17.06 -3.54
N MET A 500 12.41 18.19 -4.16
CA MET A 500 13.36 19.09 -4.83
C MET A 500 14.13 19.92 -3.83
#